data_AF-A0A379Y4D2-F1
#
_entry.id   AF-A0A379Y4D2-F1
#
_cell.length_a   1.000
_cell.length_b   1.000
_cell.length_c   1.000
_cell.angle_alpha   90.00
_cell.angle_beta   90.00
_cell.angle_gamma   90.00
#
_symmetry.space_group_name_H-M   'P 1'
#
loop_
_entity.id
_entity.type
_entity.pdbx_description
1 polymer ?
#
loop_
_entity_poly.entity_id
_entity_poly.type
_entity_poly.pdbx_seq_one_letter_code
_entity_poly.pdbx_strand_id
1 'polypeptide(L)'
;MKRDNVQGLREIIRFAAHSRTKPLMLLSTISVYSWGHLHTGKRVMRESDDIDQNLPAVSRDIGYVRSKWVMEKIADLAAAQGLPLMTFRLGYATCHSRTGVNADYQWWGRLVKTCISSGTVPDLRDMREGLTTVDYMTRAIAHVSRNPQALGQKFNLIHQGDNNLTLREFFSLLEREFGYRFRPVPFAQWRAQWENDSDAPLYPLLSLFKDPMVDELSTVELYQDTYRWDCSNLQRFLQGSGIDEPRFTRQLLLNYLQHAIGYAPLSLQA
;
A
#
# COMPACT_ATOMS: atom_id res chain seq x y z
N MET A 1 10.61 15.02 1.17
CA MET A 1 11.11 13.89 0.34
C MET A 1 11.50 14.29 -1.10
N LYS A 2 11.56 15.58 -1.48
CA LYS A 2 12.00 16.00 -2.82
C LYS A 2 13.47 15.62 -3.09
N ARG A 3 14.36 15.80 -2.11
CA ARG A 3 15.78 15.42 -2.23
C ARG A 3 15.92 13.94 -2.57
N ASP A 4 15.32 13.07 -1.77
CA ASP A 4 15.61 11.64 -1.86
C ASP A 4 14.86 10.98 -3.02
N ASN A 5 13.55 11.23 -3.16
CA ASN A 5 12.75 10.58 -4.20
C ASN A 5 12.93 11.22 -5.58
N VAL A 6 13.03 12.55 -5.66
CA VAL A 6 13.05 13.26 -6.95
C VAL A 6 14.47 13.48 -7.44
N GLN A 7 15.35 14.05 -6.62
CA GLN A 7 16.75 14.24 -7.05
C GLN A 7 17.47 12.90 -7.14
N GLY A 8 17.28 12.00 -6.16
CA GLY A 8 17.84 10.65 -6.21
C GLY A 8 17.50 9.92 -7.52
N LEU A 9 16.24 9.94 -7.97
CA LEU A 9 15.88 9.32 -9.25
C LEU A 9 16.62 9.97 -10.44
N ARG A 10 16.76 11.30 -10.47
CA ARG A 10 17.47 11.99 -11.57
C ARG A 10 18.91 11.54 -11.68
N GLU A 11 19.57 11.34 -10.54
CA GLU A 11 20.94 10.81 -10.48
C GLU A 11 20.99 9.37 -10.98
N ILE A 12 20.03 8.52 -10.58
CA ILE A 12 19.91 7.14 -11.06
C ILE A 12 19.65 7.06 -12.57
N ILE A 13 18.81 7.95 -13.12
CA ILE A 13 18.57 8.04 -14.57
C ILE A 13 19.85 8.46 -15.28
N ARG A 14 20.58 9.45 -14.76
CA ARG A 14 21.87 9.86 -15.35
C ARG A 14 22.85 8.68 -15.36
N PHE A 15 22.94 7.94 -14.26
CA PHE A 15 23.76 6.72 -14.20
C PHE A 15 23.29 5.66 -15.20
N ALA A 16 21.98 5.42 -15.31
CA ALA A 16 21.41 4.43 -16.21
C ALA A 16 21.70 4.75 -17.68
N ALA A 17 21.73 6.03 -18.04
CA ALA A 17 22.05 6.52 -19.38
C ALA A 17 23.57 6.70 -19.63
N HIS A 18 24.41 6.70 -18.59
CA HIS A 18 25.84 6.99 -18.75
C HIS A 18 26.64 5.81 -19.32
N SER A 19 27.40 6.08 -20.39
CA SER A 19 28.28 5.18 -21.16
C SER A 19 27.60 4.00 -21.84
N ARG A 20 26.79 3.23 -21.10
CA ARG A 20 25.96 2.13 -21.60
C ARG A 20 24.58 2.22 -20.98
N THR A 21 23.55 2.01 -21.79
CA THR A 21 22.16 2.00 -21.33
C THR A 21 21.93 0.83 -20.38
N LYS A 22 21.33 1.11 -19.22
CA LYS A 22 20.98 0.12 -18.20
C LYS A 22 19.47 0.18 -17.99
N PRO A 23 18.75 -0.95 -18.10
CA PRO A 23 17.35 -1.00 -17.71
C PRO A 23 17.14 -0.51 -16.27
N LEU A 24 16.11 0.28 -16.06
CA LEU A 24 15.75 0.82 -14.76
C LEU A 24 14.45 0.18 -14.27
N MET A 25 14.45 -0.32 -13.03
CA MET A 25 13.26 -0.87 -12.39
C MET A 25 12.86 0.11 -11.29
N LEU A 26 11.85 0.92 -11.58
CA LEU A 26 11.36 1.93 -10.66
C LEU A 26 10.41 1.29 -9.64
N LEU A 27 10.79 1.36 -8.36
CA LEU A 27 9.90 0.99 -7.25
C LEU A 27 9.06 2.20 -6.86
N SER A 28 7.84 2.27 -7.39
CA SER A 28 6.84 3.28 -7.08
C SER A 28 5.87 2.80 -5.99
N THR A 29 4.65 3.31 -5.94
CA THR A 29 3.61 2.93 -4.98
C THR A 29 2.23 3.13 -5.58
N ILE A 30 1.24 2.34 -5.17
CA ILE A 30 -0.17 2.59 -5.51
C ILE A 30 -0.67 3.95 -4.98
N SER A 31 0.00 4.55 -3.98
CA SER A 31 -0.40 5.85 -3.47
C SER A 31 -0.29 6.97 -4.51
N VAL A 32 0.37 6.77 -5.67
CA VAL A 32 0.33 7.72 -6.80
C VAL A 32 -1.07 7.96 -7.36
N TYR A 33 -2.02 7.06 -7.04
CA TYR A 33 -3.42 7.22 -7.37
C TYR A 33 -4.17 8.09 -6.34
N SER A 34 -3.64 8.25 -5.13
CA SER A 34 -4.24 9.02 -4.03
C SER A 34 -5.72 8.65 -3.83
N TRP A 35 -6.52 9.60 -3.30
CA TRP A 35 -7.98 9.55 -3.28
C TRP A 35 -8.59 10.04 -4.61
N GLY A 36 -7.90 9.83 -5.73
CA GLY A 36 -8.30 10.34 -7.05
C GLY A 36 -9.66 9.84 -7.54
N HIS A 37 -10.21 8.77 -6.94
CA HIS A 37 -11.54 8.24 -7.29
C HIS A 37 -12.65 9.27 -7.10
N LEU A 38 -12.48 10.23 -6.17
CA LEU A 38 -13.40 11.36 -5.98
C LEU A 38 -13.42 12.34 -7.16
N HIS A 39 -12.36 12.37 -7.99
CA HIS A 39 -12.27 13.23 -9.16
C HIS A 39 -12.54 12.51 -10.47
N THR A 40 -12.11 11.25 -10.58
CA THR A 40 -12.28 10.49 -11.83
C THR A 40 -13.63 9.81 -11.95
N GLY A 41 -14.33 9.58 -10.82
CA GLY A 41 -15.55 8.77 -10.77
C GLY A 41 -15.32 7.28 -11.09
N LYS A 42 -14.08 6.83 -11.28
CA LYS A 42 -13.76 5.44 -11.58
C LYS A 42 -13.81 4.58 -10.30
N ARG A 43 -14.26 3.34 -10.46
CA ARG A 43 -14.13 2.29 -9.41
C ARG A 43 -12.89 1.42 -9.58
N VAL A 44 -12.41 1.28 -10.81
CA VAL A 44 -11.24 0.46 -11.15
C VAL A 44 -10.19 1.35 -11.80
N MET A 45 -8.94 1.23 -11.36
CA MET A 45 -7.78 1.91 -11.92
C MET A 45 -6.86 0.87 -12.56
N ARG A 46 -6.63 0.99 -13.87
CA ARG A 46 -5.79 0.06 -14.63
C ARG A 46 -4.32 0.39 -14.52
N GLU A 47 -3.44 -0.60 -14.70
CA GLU A 47 -1.99 -0.38 -14.73
C GLU A 47 -1.57 0.58 -15.84
N SER A 48 -2.32 0.57 -16.96
CA SER A 48 -2.13 1.42 -18.13
C SER A 48 -2.82 2.78 -18.04
N ASP A 49 -3.66 3.03 -17.02
CA ASP A 49 -4.33 4.31 -16.88
C ASP A 49 -3.30 5.41 -16.56
N ASP A 50 -3.50 6.60 -17.14
CA ASP A 50 -2.68 7.77 -16.86
C ASP A 50 -2.90 8.24 -15.40
N ILE A 51 -1.81 8.34 -14.64
CA ILE A 51 -1.83 8.79 -13.25
C ILE A 51 -2.20 10.28 -13.12
N ASP A 52 -2.09 11.07 -14.19
CA ASP A 52 -2.41 12.50 -14.20
C ASP A 52 -3.91 12.75 -13.96
N GLN A 53 -4.76 11.76 -14.24
CA GLN A 53 -6.18 11.77 -13.86
C GLN A 53 -6.38 11.99 -12.35
N ASN A 54 -5.39 11.62 -11.52
CA ASN A 54 -5.44 11.75 -10.07
C ASN A 54 -4.70 13.00 -9.54
N LEU A 55 -4.11 13.81 -10.42
CA LEU A 55 -3.32 14.98 -10.02
C LEU A 55 -4.08 15.96 -9.11
N PRO A 56 -5.39 16.23 -9.30
CA PRO A 56 -6.14 17.08 -8.38
C PRO A 56 -6.09 16.59 -6.92
N ALA A 57 -6.16 15.26 -6.70
CA ALA A 57 -6.00 14.65 -5.38
C ALA A 57 -4.55 14.66 -4.91
N VAL A 58 -3.64 14.15 -5.74
CA VAL A 58 -2.20 14.04 -5.43
C VAL A 58 -1.61 15.39 -5.02
N SER A 59 -1.94 16.47 -5.71
CA SER A 59 -1.41 17.82 -5.45
C SER A 59 -1.76 18.36 -4.06
N ARG A 60 -2.82 17.82 -3.44
CA ARG A 60 -3.33 18.18 -2.11
C ARG A 60 -3.00 17.14 -1.04
N ASP A 61 -2.58 15.94 -1.43
CA ASP A 61 -2.21 14.85 -0.54
C ASP A 61 -0.86 15.07 0.18
N ILE A 62 -0.40 14.13 1.00
CA ILE A 62 0.84 14.23 1.75
C ILE A 62 2.09 14.29 0.84
N GLY A 63 3.17 14.86 1.36
CA GLY A 63 4.41 15.09 0.60
C GLY A 63 5.05 13.81 0.03
N TYR A 64 4.82 12.65 0.66
CA TYR A 64 5.24 11.34 0.14
C TYR A 64 4.56 11.05 -1.20
N VAL A 65 3.22 11.11 -1.25
CA VAL A 65 2.41 10.85 -2.45
C VAL A 65 2.83 11.77 -3.60
N ARG A 66 2.90 13.09 -3.34
CA ARG A 66 3.39 14.08 -4.32
C ARG A 66 4.75 13.70 -4.89
N SER A 67 5.70 13.33 -4.03
CA SER A 67 7.05 12.99 -4.46
C SER A 67 7.12 11.71 -5.29
N LYS A 68 6.29 10.70 -5.00
CA LYS A 68 6.23 9.44 -5.77
C LYS A 68 5.56 9.64 -7.12
N TRP A 69 4.53 10.48 -7.20
CA TRP A 69 3.93 10.86 -8.47
C TRP A 69 4.94 11.59 -9.37
N VAL A 70 5.67 12.59 -8.84
CA VAL A 70 6.71 13.30 -9.59
C VAL A 70 7.81 12.33 -10.06
N MET A 71 8.19 11.37 -9.22
CA MET A 71 9.15 10.33 -9.54
C MET A 71 8.69 9.49 -10.74
N GLU A 72 7.42 9.05 -10.80
CA GLU A 72 6.87 8.37 -11.97
C GLU A 72 6.87 9.26 -13.23
N LYS A 73 6.49 10.54 -13.12
CA LYS A 73 6.51 11.44 -14.30
C LYS A 73 7.92 11.64 -14.88
N ILE A 74 8.93 11.73 -14.02
CA ILE A 74 10.32 11.83 -14.48
C ILE A 74 10.76 10.53 -15.16
N ALA A 75 10.34 9.37 -14.62
CA ALA A 75 10.62 8.08 -15.25
C ALA A 75 9.91 7.92 -16.60
N ASP A 76 8.66 8.37 -16.72
CA ASP A 76 7.90 8.37 -17.98
C ASP A 76 8.59 9.26 -19.03
N LEU A 77 9.10 10.43 -18.63
CA LEU A 77 9.90 11.29 -19.51
C LEU A 77 11.20 10.61 -19.96
N ALA A 78 11.90 9.92 -19.07
CA ALA A 78 13.10 9.17 -19.44
C ALA A 78 12.80 8.00 -20.38
N ALA A 79 11.70 7.28 -20.14
CA ALA A 79 11.22 6.22 -21.02
C ALA A 79 10.85 6.75 -22.42
N ALA A 80 10.21 7.92 -22.51
CA ALA A 80 9.92 8.59 -23.78
C ALA A 80 11.19 9.00 -24.55
N GLN A 81 12.33 9.15 -23.87
CA GLN A 81 13.65 9.37 -24.46
C GLN A 81 14.43 8.08 -24.73
N GLY A 82 13.79 6.91 -24.59
CA GLY A 82 14.36 5.61 -24.92
C GLY A 82 15.05 4.87 -23.78
N LEU A 83 14.94 5.34 -22.52
CA LEU A 83 15.44 4.56 -21.38
C LEU A 83 14.54 3.32 -21.15
N PRO A 84 15.06 2.08 -21.25
CA PRO A 84 14.28 0.89 -20.95
C PRO A 84 13.92 0.86 -19.47
N LEU A 85 12.63 0.86 -19.14
CA LEU A 85 12.16 1.00 -17.77
C LEU A 85 10.97 0.08 -17.47
N MET A 86 10.88 -0.40 -16.23
CA MET A 86 9.68 -1.04 -15.67
C MET A 86 9.26 -0.30 -14.41
N THR A 87 7.96 -0.11 -14.18
CA THR A 87 7.45 0.53 -12.96
C THR A 87 6.68 -0.46 -12.12
N PHE A 88 7.10 -0.67 -10.87
CA PHE A 88 6.39 -1.48 -9.87
C PHE A 88 5.75 -0.57 -8.82
N ARG A 89 4.43 -0.39 -8.89
CA ARG A 89 3.62 0.32 -7.91
C ARG A 89 3.28 -0.61 -6.76
N LEU A 90 4.08 -0.53 -5.70
CA LEU A 90 3.91 -1.35 -4.51
C LEU A 90 2.66 -0.95 -3.70
N GLY A 91 1.89 -1.94 -3.26
CA GLY A 91 0.96 -1.81 -2.15
C GLY A 91 1.65 -1.66 -0.79
N TYR A 92 0.90 -1.84 0.28
CA TYR A 92 1.44 -1.88 1.64
C TYR A 92 2.18 -3.19 1.88
N ALA A 93 3.51 -3.09 2.04
CA ALA A 93 4.37 -4.21 2.40
C ALA A 93 4.17 -4.57 3.87
N THR A 94 3.50 -5.70 4.13
CA THR A 94 3.21 -6.19 5.48
C THR A 94 4.43 -6.88 6.11
N CYS A 95 4.32 -8.16 6.46
CA CYS A 95 5.40 -8.96 7.03
C CYS A 95 5.94 -9.98 6.01
N HIS A 96 7.07 -10.59 6.32
CA HIS A 96 7.52 -11.79 5.62
C HIS A 96 6.60 -12.96 5.98
N SER A 97 6.03 -13.64 4.97
CA SER A 97 4.94 -14.60 5.20
C SER A 97 5.25 -15.72 6.20
N ARG A 98 6.49 -16.21 6.21
CA ARG A 98 6.96 -17.31 7.09
C ARG A 98 7.49 -16.86 8.45
N THR A 99 8.26 -15.77 8.53
CA THR A 99 8.94 -15.34 9.76
C THR A 99 8.17 -14.28 10.52
N GLY A 100 7.19 -13.63 9.89
CA GLY A 100 6.42 -12.52 10.48
C GLY A 100 7.23 -11.23 10.70
N VAL A 101 8.51 -11.19 10.30
CA VAL A 101 9.35 -9.99 10.41
C VAL A 101 8.78 -8.87 9.53
N ASN A 102 8.75 -7.65 10.06
CA ASN A 102 8.22 -6.46 9.39
C ASN A 102 8.95 -5.20 9.85
N ALA A 103 8.62 -4.06 9.23
CA ALA A 103 9.06 -2.75 9.68
C ALA A 103 8.10 -2.21 10.77
N ASP A 104 8.60 -2.08 12.00
CA ASP A 104 7.83 -1.72 13.21
C ASP A 104 7.24 -0.30 13.24
N TYR A 105 7.69 0.58 12.34
CA TYR A 105 7.26 1.97 12.26
C TYR A 105 6.03 2.20 11.37
N GLN A 106 5.56 1.17 10.66
CA GLN A 106 4.48 1.36 9.69
C GLN A 106 3.09 1.50 10.35
N TRP A 107 2.20 2.21 9.67
CA TRP A 107 0.93 2.65 10.27
C TRP A 107 -0.13 1.55 10.42
N TRP A 108 -0.23 0.59 9.50
CA TRP A 108 -1.22 -0.50 9.56
C TRP A 108 -1.06 -1.35 10.83
N GLY A 109 0.19 -1.65 11.20
CA GLY A 109 0.49 -2.36 12.45
C GLY A 109 -0.06 -1.60 13.67
N ARG A 110 0.16 -0.29 13.74
CA ARG A 110 -0.35 0.58 14.81
C ARG A 110 -1.88 0.64 14.83
N LEU A 111 -2.52 0.67 13.66
CA LEU A 111 -3.97 0.57 13.54
C LEU A 111 -4.51 -0.74 14.11
N VAL A 112 -3.93 -1.87 13.70
CA VAL A 112 -4.36 -3.18 14.19
C VAL A 112 -4.19 -3.30 15.70
N LYS A 113 -3.06 -2.83 16.26
CA LYS A 113 -2.86 -2.80 17.72
C LYS A 113 -3.95 -1.98 18.42
N THR A 114 -4.22 -0.77 17.92
CA THR A 114 -5.23 0.13 18.50
C THR A 114 -6.61 -0.53 18.51
N CYS A 115 -7.03 -1.13 17.39
CA CYS A 115 -8.33 -1.80 17.29
C CYS A 115 -8.44 -3.06 18.16
N ILE A 116 -7.34 -3.83 18.31
CA ILE A 116 -7.30 -4.99 19.22
C ILE A 116 -7.44 -4.51 20.68
N SER A 117 -6.71 -3.47 21.08
CA SER A 117 -6.76 -2.94 22.44
C SER A 117 -8.13 -2.36 22.80
N SER A 118 -8.79 -1.66 21.87
CA SER A 118 -10.09 -1.04 22.12
C SER A 118 -11.29 -1.97 21.90
N GLY A 119 -11.12 -3.08 21.17
CA GLY A 119 -12.22 -3.91 20.69
C GLY A 119 -13.13 -3.19 19.68
N THR A 120 -12.65 -2.11 19.06
CA THR A 120 -13.41 -1.28 18.12
C THR A 120 -12.64 -1.06 16.82
N VAL A 121 -13.36 -0.99 15.70
CA VAL A 121 -12.78 -0.69 14.37
C VAL A 121 -13.48 0.52 13.77
N PRO A 122 -12.77 1.41 13.06
CA PRO A 122 -13.41 2.55 12.42
C PRO A 122 -14.25 2.08 11.24
N ASP A 123 -15.48 2.58 11.15
CA ASP A 123 -16.37 2.30 10.04
C ASP A 123 -15.98 3.12 8.81
N LEU A 124 -14.97 2.65 8.10
CA LEU A 124 -14.47 3.21 6.84
C LEU A 124 -14.90 2.31 5.68
N ARG A 125 -15.54 2.91 4.67
CA ARG A 125 -16.02 2.18 3.49
C ARG A 125 -14.88 1.86 2.55
N ASP A 126 -14.81 0.61 2.10
CA ASP A 126 -13.98 0.18 0.97
C ASP A 126 -12.50 0.66 0.99
N MET A 127 -11.96 0.91 2.19
CA MET A 127 -10.57 1.34 2.39
C MET A 127 -9.64 0.16 2.17
N ARG A 128 -8.79 0.25 1.14
CA ARG A 128 -7.79 -0.76 0.78
C ARG A 128 -6.40 -0.14 0.80
N GLU A 129 -5.41 -0.96 1.14
CA GLU A 129 -4.01 -0.56 1.20
C GLU A 129 -3.11 -1.45 0.33
N GLY A 130 -3.68 -2.46 -0.34
CA GLY A 130 -2.88 -3.44 -1.08
C GLY A 130 -1.94 -4.21 -0.15
N LEU A 131 -2.49 -4.77 0.93
CA LEU A 131 -1.73 -5.53 1.93
C LEU A 131 -1.09 -6.74 1.27
N THR A 132 0.24 -6.75 1.15
CA THR A 132 0.95 -7.83 0.46
C THR A 132 2.24 -8.16 1.21
N THR A 133 2.63 -9.44 1.24
CA THR A 133 3.81 -9.86 2.00
C THR A 133 5.10 -9.49 1.27
N VAL A 134 6.13 -9.09 2.02
CA VAL A 134 7.38 -8.57 1.43
C VAL A 134 8.13 -9.62 0.61
N ASP A 135 8.03 -10.90 1.00
CA ASP A 135 8.61 -12.03 0.29
C ASP A 135 7.92 -12.30 -1.06
N TYR A 136 6.60 -12.14 -1.15
CA TYR A 136 5.92 -12.15 -2.44
C TYR A 136 6.36 -10.96 -3.30
N MET A 137 6.35 -9.74 -2.74
CA MET A 137 6.72 -8.54 -3.49
C MET A 137 8.11 -8.67 -4.11
N THR A 138 9.10 -9.08 -3.30
CA THR A 138 10.49 -9.22 -3.74
C THR A 138 10.67 -10.35 -4.75
N ARG A 139 10.02 -11.52 -4.56
CA ARG A 139 10.04 -12.61 -5.56
C ARG A 139 9.43 -12.17 -6.88
N ALA A 140 8.29 -11.49 -6.85
CA ALA A 140 7.60 -11.02 -8.04
C ALA A 140 8.44 -9.99 -8.80
N ILE A 141 8.99 -8.97 -8.11
CA ILE A 141 9.90 -7.99 -8.73
C ILE A 141 11.12 -8.69 -9.34
N ALA A 142 11.77 -9.60 -8.61
CA ALA A 142 12.96 -10.30 -9.09
C ALA A 142 12.67 -11.18 -10.31
N HIS A 143 11.49 -11.78 -10.40
CA HIS A 143 11.06 -12.58 -11.54
C HIS A 143 10.74 -11.69 -12.76
N VAL A 144 9.83 -10.74 -12.60
CA VAL A 144 9.34 -9.89 -13.70
C VAL A 144 10.46 -9.03 -14.28
N SER A 145 11.34 -8.49 -13.42
CA SER A 145 12.47 -7.63 -13.86
C SER A 145 13.47 -8.34 -14.77
N ARG A 146 13.51 -9.68 -14.79
CA ARG A 146 14.39 -10.47 -15.66
C ARG A 146 13.77 -10.80 -17.02
N ASN A 147 12.50 -10.47 -17.25
CA ASN A 147 11.82 -10.70 -18.51
C ASN A 147 11.91 -9.45 -19.41
N PRO A 148 12.66 -9.47 -20.53
CA PRO A 148 12.75 -8.32 -21.42
C PRO A 148 11.41 -7.86 -22.01
N GLN A 149 10.41 -8.76 -22.14
CA GLN A 149 9.08 -8.42 -22.62
C GLN A 149 8.29 -7.54 -21.63
N ALA A 150 8.73 -7.45 -20.37
CA ALA A 150 8.14 -6.57 -19.36
C ALA A 150 8.63 -5.12 -19.48
N LEU A 151 9.63 -4.82 -20.33
CA LEU A 151 10.11 -3.45 -20.52
C LEU A 151 8.98 -2.55 -21.06
N GLY A 152 8.90 -1.34 -20.52
CA GLY A 152 7.85 -0.37 -20.79
C GLY A 152 6.54 -0.62 -20.03
N GLN A 153 6.40 -1.76 -19.34
CA GLN A 153 5.19 -2.08 -18.59
C GLN A 153 5.21 -1.46 -17.19
N LYS A 154 3.99 -1.22 -16.68
CA LYS A 154 3.73 -0.82 -15.30
C LYS A 154 2.95 -1.93 -14.60
N PHE A 155 3.25 -2.14 -13.32
CA PHE A 155 2.75 -3.23 -12.51
C PHE A 155 2.20 -2.71 -11.19
N ASN A 156 0.93 -2.99 -10.88
CA ASN A 156 0.37 -2.79 -9.56
C ASN A 156 0.67 -4.04 -8.74
N LEU A 157 1.65 -3.94 -7.83
CA LEU A 157 2.14 -5.04 -7.01
C LEU A 157 1.29 -5.16 -5.74
N ILE A 158 0.09 -5.69 -5.93
CA ILE A 158 -0.98 -5.90 -4.94
C ILE A 158 -1.69 -7.22 -5.25
N HIS A 159 -2.63 -7.64 -4.40
CA HIS A 159 -3.44 -8.84 -4.64
C HIS A 159 -4.56 -8.64 -5.67
N GLN A 160 -4.95 -9.69 -6.38
CA GLN A 160 -6.05 -9.64 -7.34
C GLN A 160 -7.43 -9.76 -6.68
N GLY A 161 -8.43 -9.13 -7.30
CA GLY A 161 -9.84 -9.37 -6.99
C GLY A 161 -10.18 -9.17 -5.51
N ASP A 162 -10.77 -10.19 -4.90
CA ASP A 162 -11.24 -10.18 -3.51
C ASP A 162 -10.13 -10.60 -2.52
N ASN A 163 -8.95 -10.99 -3.01
CA ASN A 163 -7.78 -11.19 -2.16
C ASN A 163 -7.12 -9.85 -1.75
N ASN A 164 -7.50 -8.74 -2.40
CA ASN A 164 -7.17 -7.38 -1.97
C ASN A 164 -8.19 -6.88 -0.94
N LEU A 165 -7.89 -7.17 0.32
CA LEU A 165 -8.80 -6.93 1.43
C LEU A 165 -9.01 -5.45 1.69
N THR A 166 -10.26 -5.11 2.01
CA THR A 166 -10.60 -3.89 2.75
C THR A 166 -10.16 -3.99 4.21
N LEU A 167 -10.12 -2.84 4.88
CA LEU A 167 -9.95 -2.74 6.33
C LEU A 167 -10.94 -3.66 7.07
N ARG A 168 -12.23 -3.59 6.72
CA ARG A 168 -13.28 -4.39 7.33
C ARG A 168 -13.05 -5.89 7.14
N GLU A 169 -12.74 -6.32 5.91
CA GLU A 169 -12.48 -7.73 5.62
C GLU A 169 -11.26 -8.26 6.38
N PHE A 170 -10.18 -7.48 6.48
CA PHE A 170 -9.00 -7.85 7.28
C PHE A 170 -9.37 -8.11 8.75
N PHE A 171 -10.15 -7.24 9.38
CA PHE A 171 -10.59 -7.46 10.76
C PHE A 171 -11.56 -8.65 10.88
N SER A 172 -12.46 -8.86 9.92
CA SER A 172 -13.32 -10.05 9.89
C SER A 172 -12.52 -11.36 9.76
N LEU A 173 -11.35 -11.35 9.10
CA LEU A 173 -10.44 -12.49 9.14
C LEU A 173 -9.92 -12.75 10.56
N LEU A 174 -9.55 -11.70 11.30
CA LEU A 174 -9.09 -11.86 12.68
C LEU A 174 -10.20 -12.41 13.59
N GLU A 175 -11.44 -11.96 13.42
CA GLU A 175 -12.61 -12.51 14.14
C GLU A 175 -12.78 -14.00 13.86
N ARG A 176 -12.77 -14.38 12.58
CA ARG A 176 -12.99 -15.78 12.17
C ARG A 176 -11.86 -16.71 12.59
N GLU A 177 -10.60 -16.29 12.43
CA GLU A 177 -9.45 -17.18 12.63
C GLU A 177 -8.97 -17.26 14.09
N PHE A 178 -9.27 -16.25 14.93
CA PHE A 178 -8.79 -16.17 16.31
C PHE A 178 -9.84 -15.81 17.36
N GLY A 179 -11.10 -15.59 16.97
CA GLY A 179 -12.19 -15.33 17.91
C GLY A 179 -12.20 -13.91 18.49
N TYR A 180 -11.48 -12.96 17.87
CA TYR A 180 -11.64 -11.55 18.20
C TYR A 180 -13.09 -11.10 17.98
N ARG A 181 -13.49 -10.02 18.66
CA ARG A 181 -14.77 -9.36 18.44
C ARG A 181 -14.51 -7.87 18.29
N PHE A 182 -14.85 -7.31 17.14
CA PHE A 182 -14.71 -5.89 16.89
C PHE A 182 -16.08 -5.25 16.73
N ARG A 183 -16.31 -4.14 17.42
CA ARG A 183 -17.49 -3.30 17.18
C ARG A 183 -17.13 -2.20 16.17
N PRO A 184 -17.74 -2.15 14.98
CA PRO A 184 -17.62 -1.01 14.09
C PRO A 184 -18.20 0.24 14.76
N VAL A 185 -17.49 1.36 14.65
CA VAL A 185 -17.87 2.64 15.24
C VAL A 185 -17.62 3.77 14.25
N PRO A 186 -18.43 4.86 14.24
CA PRO A 186 -18.18 6.02 13.40
C PRO A 186 -16.75 6.55 13.56
N PHE A 187 -16.09 6.89 12.46
CA PHE A 187 -14.66 7.26 12.44
C PHE A 187 -14.27 8.30 13.49
N ALA A 188 -15.03 9.38 13.62
CA ALA A 188 -14.79 10.42 14.63
C ALA A 188 -14.87 9.88 16.07
N GLN A 189 -15.83 9.00 16.36
CA GLN A 189 -15.97 8.36 17.68
C GLN A 189 -14.86 7.34 17.95
N TRP A 190 -14.38 6.68 16.90
CA TRP A 190 -13.22 5.80 17.00
C TRP A 190 -11.95 6.58 17.31
N ARG A 191 -11.70 7.67 16.59
CA ARG A 191 -10.55 8.57 16.80
C ARG A 191 -10.55 9.18 18.20
N ALA A 192 -11.71 9.61 18.69
CA ALA A 192 -11.88 10.19 20.02
C ALA A 192 -11.43 9.26 21.16
N GLN A 193 -11.37 7.94 20.94
CA GLN A 193 -10.93 6.98 21.96
C GLN A 193 -9.43 7.05 22.26
N TRP A 194 -8.62 7.62 21.35
CA TRP A 194 -7.15 7.62 21.48
C TRP A 194 -6.48 8.97 21.16
N GLU A 195 -7.18 9.94 20.57
CA GLU A 195 -6.56 11.19 20.11
C GLU A 195 -5.97 12.10 21.20
N ASN A 196 -6.29 11.85 22.47
CA ASN A 196 -5.74 12.59 23.63
C ASN A 196 -4.76 11.75 24.45
N ASP A 197 -4.45 10.53 24.03
CA ASP A 197 -3.51 9.62 24.69
C ASP A 197 -2.18 9.60 23.91
N SER A 198 -1.15 10.27 24.45
CA SER A 198 0.16 10.34 23.80
C SER A 198 0.88 9.00 23.71
N ASP A 199 0.47 8.01 24.51
CA ASP A 199 1.03 6.65 24.50
C ASP A 199 0.29 5.73 23.51
N ALA A 200 -0.84 6.17 22.94
CA ALA A 200 -1.58 5.39 21.98
C ALA A 200 -0.72 5.06 20.73
N PRO A 201 -0.76 3.81 20.21
CA PRO A 201 0.09 3.41 19.09
C PRO A 201 -0.02 4.29 17.85
N LEU A 202 -1.20 4.87 17.59
CA LEU A 202 -1.46 5.75 16.45
C LEU A 202 -1.23 7.24 16.71
N TYR A 203 -0.98 7.66 17.95
CA TYR A 203 -0.79 9.06 18.30
C TYR A 203 0.27 9.79 17.45
N PRO A 204 1.44 9.18 17.12
CA PRO A 204 2.44 9.82 16.24
C PRO A 204 1.94 10.15 14.83
N LEU A 205 0.81 9.57 14.42
CA LEU A 205 0.17 9.76 13.12
C LEU A 205 -1.16 10.52 13.23
N LEU A 206 -1.49 11.10 14.40
CA LEU A 206 -2.78 11.73 14.69
C LEU A 206 -3.22 12.74 13.62
N SER A 207 -2.28 13.52 13.06
CA SER A 207 -2.58 14.50 12.01
C SER A 207 -3.25 13.88 10.78
N LEU A 208 -2.89 12.65 10.39
CA LEU A 208 -3.53 11.95 9.27
C LEU A 208 -4.99 11.58 9.53
N PHE A 209 -5.35 11.45 10.80
CA PHE A 209 -6.69 11.07 11.25
C PHE A 209 -7.54 12.26 11.67
N LYS A 210 -6.92 13.38 12.08
CA LYS A 210 -7.60 14.52 12.70
C LYS A 210 -7.59 15.78 11.87
N ASP A 211 -6.46 16.11 11.25
CA ASP A 211 -6.29 17.41 10.63
C ASP A 211 -7.09 17.45 9.32
N PRO A 212 -7.93 18.48 9.12
CA PRO A 212 -8.72 18.59 7.89
C PRO A 212 -7.78 18.85 6.71
N MET A 213 -7.97 18.09 5.63
CA MET A 213 -7.19 18.20 4.40
C MET A 213 -8.00 18.83 3.27
N VAL A 214 -9.19 18.28 2.97
CA VAL A 214 -10.11 18.80 1.93
C VAL A 214 -11.54 18.66 2.44
N ASP A 215 -12.36 19.71 2.30
CA ASP A 215 -13.77 19.72 2.69
C ASP A 215 -14.01 19.18 4.12
N GLU A 216 -13.15 19.61 5.06
CA GLU A 216 -13.12 19.20 6.47
C GLU A 216 -12.78 17.72 6.73
N LEU A 217 -12.59 16.91 5.69
CA LEU A 217 -12.20 15.50 5.81
C LEU A 217 -10.71 15.36 6.07
N SER A 218 -10.35 14.44 6.97
CA SER A 218 -8.98 14.01 7.19
C SER A 218 -8.45 13.16 6.03
N THR A 219 -7.13 12.91 6.01
CA THR A 219 -6.51 12.04 5.00
C THR A 219 -7.16 10.65 4.99
N VAL A 220 -7.35 10.03 6.16
CA VAL A 220 -7.91 8.68 6.25
C VAL A 220 -9.36 8.63 5.74
N GLU A 221 -10.16 9.68 5.98
CA GLU A 221 -11.53 9.75 5.48
C GLU A 221 -11.61 9.87 3.95
N LEU A 222 -10.67 10.60 3.35
CA LEU A 222 -10.56 10.74 1.89
C LEU A 222 -10.12 9.44 1.21
N TYR A 223 -9.42 8.56 1.94
CA TYR A 223 -9.00 7.23 1.49
C TYR A 223 -10.08 6.14 1.68
N GLN A 224 -11.33 6.53 1.86
CA GLN A 224 -12.46 5.60 1.70
C GLN A 224 -12.77 5.36 0.23
N ASP A 225 -13.54 4.32 -0.08
CA ASP A 225 -14.03 4.04 -1.43
C ASP A 225 -12.90 4.00 -2.49
N THR A 226 -11.70 3.59 -2.05
CA THR A 226 -10.49 3.54 -2.88
C THR A 226 -10.71 2.72 -4.16
N TYR A 227 -9.93 3.02 -5.20
CA TYR A 227 -9.95 2.21 -6.41
C TYR A 227 -9.70 0.73 -6.11
N ARG A 228 -10.39 -0.14 -6.84
CA ARG A 228 -9.85 -1.48 -7.12
C ARG A 228 -8.72 -1.30 -8.15
N TRP A 229 -7.49 -1.52 -7.74
CA TRP A 229 -6.37 -1.51 -8.67
C TRP A 229 -6.36 -2.83 -9.45
N ASP A 230 -6.37 -2.74 -10.76
CA ASP A 230 -6.12 -3.88 -11.63
C ASP A 230 -4.62 -4.24 -11.57
N CYS A 231 -4.32 -5.54 -11.62
CA CYS A 231 -2.95 -6.08 -11.59
C CYS A 231 -2.74 -7.13 -12.71
N SER A 232 -3.52 -7.05 -13.78
CA SER A 232 -3.51 -8.05 -14.87
C SER A 232 -2.14 -8.21 -15.54
N ASN A 233 -1.35 -7.13 -15.67
CA ASN A 233 0.01 -7.24 -16.17
C ASN A 233 0.85 -8.09 -15.22
N LEU A 234 0.80 -7.81 -13.92
CA LEU A 234 1.58 -8.58 -12.96
C LEU A 234 1.21 -10.07 -13.03
N GLN A 235 -0.07 -10.40 -13.01
CA GLN A 235 -0.52 -11.79 -13.04
C GLN A 235 -0.07 -12.50 -14.32
N ARG A 236 -0.19 -11.82 -15.48
CA ARG A 236 0.30 -12.34 -16.76
C ARG A 236 1.80 -12.64 -16.73
N PHE A 237 2.61 -11.75 -16.17
CA PHE A 237 4.07 -11.93 -16.10
C PHE A 237 4.52 -12.88 -15.00
N LEU A 238 3.65 -13.26 -14.07
CA LEU A 238 3.90 -14.30 -13.06
C LEU A 238 3.39 -15.69 -13.48
N GLN A 239 2.64 -15.80 -14.58
CA GLN A 239 2.09 -17.06 -15.04
C GLN A 239 3.20 -18.10 -15.28
N GLY A 240 3.08 -19.27 -14.66
CA GLY A 240 4.07 -20.35 -14.77
C GLY A 240 5.35 -20.15 -13.94
N SER A 241 5.46 -19.09 -13.15
CA SER A 241 6.65 -18.80 -12.33
C SER A 241 6.74 -19.61 -11.03
N GLY A 242 5.63 -20.21 -10.58
CA GLY A 242 5.51 -20.80 -9.23
C GLY A 242 5.52 -19.75 -8.10
N ILE A 243 5.30 -18.47 -8.43
CA ILE A 243 5.11 -17.40 -7.45
C ILE A 243 3.60 -17.23 -7.25
N ASP A 244 3.08 -17.88 -6.22
CA ASP A 244 1.67 -17.79 -5.86
C ASP A 244 1.39 -16.52 -5.06
N GLU A 245 0.26 -15.88 -5.36
CA GLU A 245 -0.23 -14.73 -4.61
C GLU A 245 -0.60 -15.15 -3.17
N PRO A 246 -0.06 -14.47 -2.14
CA PRO A 246 -0.28 -14.88 -0.76
C PRO A 246 -1.73 -14.59 -0.36
N ARG A 247 -2.26 -15.44 0.50
CA ARG A 247 -3.54 -15.23 1.19
C ARG A 247 -3.28 -15.07 2.68
N PHE A 248 -4.06 -14.22 3.34
CA PHE A 248 -4.07 -14.10 4.80
C PHE A 248 -4.72 -15.33 5.45
N THR A 249 -4.00 -16.46 5.40
CA THR A 249 -4.37 -17.69 6.12
C THR A 249 -4.21 -17.50 7.62
N ARG A 250 -4.80 -18.40 8.41
CA ARG A 250 -4.60 -18.44 9.87
C ARG A 250 -3.12 -18.39 10.26
N GLN A 251 -2.25 -19.15 9.58
CA GLN A 251 -0.83 -19.16 9.89
C GLN A 251 -0.14 -17.82 9.54
N LEU A 252 -0.48 -17.20 8.41
CA LEU A 252 0.09 -15.90 8.06
C LEU A 252 -0.35 -14.82 9.05
N LEU A 253 -1.63 -14.80 9.41
CA LEU A 253 -2.13 -13.87 10.41
C LEU A 253 -1.51 -14.13 11.79
N LEU A 254 -1.28 -15.39 12.18
CA LEU A 254 -0.60 -15.74 13.42
C LEU A 254 0.82 -15.16 13.44
N ASN A 255 1.59 -15.37 12.37
CA ASN A 255 2.94 -14.83 12.21
C ASN A 255 2.93 -13.30 12.28
N TYR A 256 1.96 -12.66 11.62
CA TYR A 256 1.77 -11.21 11.67
C TYR A 256 1.45 -10.73 13.10
N LEU A 257 0.50 -11.37 13.79
CA LEU A 257 0.12 -11.01 15.16
C LEU A 257 1.32 -11.11 16.12
N GLN A 258 1.99 -12.26 16.14
CA GLN A 258 3.06 -12.54 17.11
C GLN A 258 4.33 -11.74 16.84
N HIS A 259 4.80 -11.73 15.59
CA HIS A 259 6.11 -11.18 15.28
C HIS A 259 6.03 -9.77 14.72
N ALA A 260 4.92 -9.42 14.05
CA ALA A 260 4.84 -8.10 13.44
C ALA A 260 4.33 -7.03 14.40
N ILE A 261 3.27 -7.35 15.14
CA ILE A 261 2.65 -6.41 16.07
C ILE A 261 2.88 -6.76 17.55
N GLY A 262 3.49 -7.90 17.87
CA GLY A 262 3.83 -8.27 19.24
C GLY A 262 2.64 -8.70 20.10
N TYR A 263 1.60 -9.28 19.48
CA TYR A 263 0.39 -9.77 20.15
C TYR A 263 0.31 -11.30 20.09
N ALA A 264 0.11 -11.95 21.23
CA ALA A 264 -0.33 -13.34 21.26
C ALA A 264 -1.85 -13.38 20.97
N PRO A 265 -2.34 -14.17 20.00
CA PRO A 265 -3.77 -14.25 19.72
C PRO A 265 -4.58 -14.75 20.92
N LEU A 266 -5.80 -14.23 21.08
CA LEU A 266 -6.72 -14.60 22.17
C LEU A 266 -6.93 -16.12 22.30
N SER A 267 -7.08 -16.83 21.18
CA SER A 267 -7.22 -18.30 21.17
C SER A 267 -6.00 -19.08 21.69
N LEU A 268 -4.85 -18.44 21.87
CA LEU A 268 -3.62 -19.01 22.42
C LEU A 268 -3.31 -18.48 23.83
N GLN A 269 -4.20 -17.68 24.42
CA GLN A 269 -4.07 -17.14 25.79
C GLN A 269 -4.90 -17.94 26.82
N ALA A 270 -5.39 -19.13 26.43
CA ALA A 270 -6.14 -20.06 27.28
C ALA A 270 -5.28 -21.25 27.72
#